data_AF-A0A0G1B0T5-F1
#
_entry.id   AF-A0A0G1B0T5-F1
#
_cell.length_a   1.000
_cell.length_b   1.000
_cell.length_c   1.000
_cell.angle_alpha   90.00
_cell.angle_beta   90.00
_cell.angle_gamma   90.00
#
_symmetry.space_group_name_H-M   'P 1'
#
loop_
_entity.id
_entity.type
_entity.pdbx_description
1 polymer ?
#
loop_
_entity_poly.entity_id
_entity_poly.type
_entity_poly.pdbx_seq_one_letter_code
_entity_poly.pdbx_strand_id
1 'polypeptide(L)'
;MYIESNLRGEQRNYQSPALMVRGHEQPSPLTTEQSLNNLFPEQQFFDKRIKQAKDVLGLLAFEFSESELNNLILEVESLTESWLDEFERQTFNGLTLQELLHEKGAK
;
A
#
# COMPACT_ATOMS: atom_id res chain seq x y z
N MET A 1 55.23 4.11 -40.11
CA MET A 1 56.56 4.05 -39.49
C MET A 1 56.36 4.43 -38.03
N TYR A 2 56.55 3.47 -37.12
CA TYR A 2 56.43 3.68 -35.67
C TYR A 2 57.58 4.57 -35.19
N ILE A 3 57.28 5.52 -34.28
CA ILE A 3 58.27 5.98 -33.30
C ILE A 3 57.56 6.22 -31.98
N GLU A 4 57.79 5.32 -31.02
CA GLU A 4 57.56 5.55 -29.59
C GLU A 4 58.69 6.42 -29.03
N SER A 5 58.35 7.33 -28.12
CA SER A 5 59.31 7.94 -27.18
C SER A 5 58.64 8.09 -25.81
N ASN A 6 58.91 7.14 -24.92
CA ASN A 6 58.69 7.24 -23.49
C ASN A 6 59.61 8.32 -22.88
N LEU A 7 59.13 9.13 -21.93
CA LEU A 7 59.90 9.73 -20.83
C LEU A 7 58.99 10.44 -19.80
N ARG A 8 58.51 9.64 -18.84
CA ARG A 8 58.49 9.85 -17.37
C ARG A 8 58.68 11.31 -16.85
N GLY A 9 57.67 11.85 -16.15
CA GLY A 9 57.88 12.92 -15.16
C GLY A 9 56.63 13.73 -14.76
N GLU A 10 56.33 13.73 -13.45
CA GLU A 10 55.51 14.71 -12.71
C GLU A 10 53.97 14.63 -12.82
N GLN A 11 53.39 13.72 -12.02
CA GLN A 11 52.08 13.90 -11.42
C GLN A 11 52.11 15.13 -10.49
N ARG A 12 51.60 16.28 -10.94
CA ARG A 12 51.27 17.38 -10.03
C ARG A 12 49.87 17.17 -9.49
N ASN A 13 49.83 16.68 -8.26
CA ASN A 13 48.63 16.57 -7.44
C ASN A 13 48.11 17.98 -7.12
N TYR A 14 47.12 18.45 -7.88
CA TYR A 14 46.33 19.62 -7.50
C TYR A 14 45.24 19.18 -6.53
N GLN A 15 45.60 19.10 -5.26
CA GLN A 15 44.63 18.99 -4.17
C GLN A 15 43.90 20.34 -4.05
N SER A 16 42.69 20.43 -4.61
CA SER A 16 41.79 21.57 -4.35
C SER A 16 41.25 21.51 -2.91
N PRO A 17 41.24 22.63 -2.17
CA PRO A 17 40.81 22.66 -0.77
C PRO A 17 39.28 22.57 -0.63
N ALA A 18 38.88 21.81 0.39
CA ALA A 18 37.54 21.47 0.81
C ALA A 18 36.49 22.61 0.70
N LEU A 19 35.39 22.34 0.00
CA LEU A 19 34.08 22.84 0.37
C LEU A 19 33.30 21.69 0.99
N MET A 20 33.11 21.76 2.31
CA MET A 20 32.20 20.89 3.05
C MET A 20 30.77 21.08 2.52
N VAL A 21 30.37 20.22 1.59
CA VAL A 21 28.95 20.01 1.31
C VAL A 21 28.48 18.97 2.34
N ARG A 22 27.83 19.49 3.37
CA ARG A 22 26.98 18.74 4.30
C ARG A 22 26.20 17.70 3.50
N GLY A 23 26.43 16.41 3.78
CA GLY A 23 25.70 15.31 3.18
C GLY A 23 24.22 15.45 3.51
N HIS A 24 23.47 16.08 2.61
CA HIS A 24 22.07 15.76 2.44
C HIS A 24 22.06 14.52 1.56
N GLU A 25 21.90 13.35 2.17
CA GLU A 25 21.41 12.17 1.46
C GLU A 25 20.11 12.60 0.79
N GLN A 26 20.17 12.97 -0.49
CA GLN A 26 18.95 13.15 -1.25
C GLN A 26 18.30 11.76 -1.32
N PRO A 27 17.06 11.59 -0.85
CA PRO A 27 16.37 10.32 -1.03
C PRO A 27 16.32 10.06 -2.53
N SER A 28 16.76 8.86 -2.93
CA SER A 28 16.68 8.39 -4.32
C SER A 28 15.30 8.73 -4.87
N PRO A 29 15.19 9.25 -6.11
CA PRO A 29 13.91 9.62 -6.68
C PRO A 29 12.97 8.42 -6.58
N LEU A 30 11.81 8.64 -5.96
CA LEU A 30 10.78 7.62 -5.85
C LEU A 30 10.48 7.11 -7.26
N THR A 31 10.44 5.79 -7.41
CA THR A 31 9.97 5.19 -8.66
C THR A 31 8.54 5.68 -8.93
N THR A 32 8.11 5.65 -10.20
CA THR A 32 6.74 6.02 -10.56
C THR A 32 5.72 5.21 -9.78
N GLU A 33 5.96 3.91 -9.58
CA GLU A 33 5.11 3.03 -8.76
C GLU A 33 5.06 3.46 -7.29
N GLN A 34 6.20 3.78 -6.68
CA GLN A 34 6.24 4.27 -5.29
C GLN A 34 5.53 5.62 -5.14
N SER A 35 5.66 6.49 -6.13
CA SER A 35 4.99 7.79 -6.14
C SER A 35 3.47 7.63 -6.25
N LEU A 36 2.99 6.72 -7.11
CA LEU A 36 1.58 6.41 -7.27
C LEU A 36 1.00 5.75 -6.00
N ASN A 37 1.69 4.78 -5.42
CA ASN A 37 1.28 4.15 -4.16
C ASN A 37 1.19 5.13 -2.99
N ASN A 38 2.07 6.14 -2.95
CA ASN A 38 2.01 7.19 -1.93
C ASN A 38 0.84 8.16 -2.15
N LEU A 39 0.42 8.37 -3.40
CA LEU A 39 -0.69 9.24 -3.75
C LEU A 39 -2.06 8.56 -3.61
N PHE A 40 -2.11 7.23 -3.81
CA PHE A 40 -3.35 6.45 -3.82
C PHE A 40 -3.22 5.20 -2.92
N PRO A 41 -3.10 5.37 -1.60
CA PRO A 41 -2.97 4.24 -0.67
C PRO A 41 -4.15 3.26 -0.75
N GLU A 42 -5.35 3.73 -1.13
CA GLU A 42 -6.55 2.93 -1.38
C GLU A 42 -6.34 1.76 -2.35
N GLN A 43 -5.45 1.90 -3.33
CA GLN A 43 -5.14 0.82 -4.29
C GLN A 43 -4.49 -0.38 -3.59
N GLN A 44 -3.64 -0.14 -2.60
CA GLN A 44 -3.02 -1.21 -1.82
C GLN A 44 -4.04 -1.99 -0.99
N PHE A 45 -5.10 -1.33 -0.53
CA PHE A 45 -6.18 -2.00 0.19
C PHE A 45 -7.00 -2.90 -0.73
N PHE A 46 -7.30 -2.44 -1.95
CA PHE A 46 -7.97 -3.25 -2.97
C PHE A 46 -7.15 -4.52 -3.28
N ASP A 47 -5.86 -4.36 -3.60
CA ASP A 47 -4.97 -5.48 -3.93
C ASP A 47 -4.86 -6.49 -2.78
N LYS A 48 -4.76 -5.99 -1.54
CA LYS A 48 -4.70 -6.83 -0.34
C LYS A 48 -5.99 -7.63 -0.14
N ARG A 49 -7.16 -7.00 -0.31
CA ARG A 49 -8.47 -7.67 -0.17
C ARG A 49 -8.64 -8.76 -1.22
N ILE A 50 -8.34 -8.46 -2.49
CA ILE A 50 -8.40 -9.44 -3.58
C ILE A 50 -7.46 -10.61 -3.33
N LYS A 51 -6.22 -10.33 -2.91
CA LYS A 51 -5.26 -11.37 -2.56
C LYS A 51 -5.78 -12.27 -1.44
N GLN A 52 -6.28 -11.68 -0.35
CA GLN A 52 -6.86 -12.43 0.77
C GLN A 52 -8.05 -13.30 0.33
N ALA A 53 -8.94 -12.76 -0.50
CA ALA A 53 -10.07 -13.51 -1.02
C ALA A 53 -9.63 -14.70 -1.88
N LYS A 54 -8.61 -14.51 -2.74
CA LYS A 54 -8.02 -15.60 -3.53
C LYS A 54 -7.40 -16.69 -2.63
N ASP A 55 -6.70 -16.29 -1.57
CA ASP A 55 -6.10 -17.24 -0.62
C ASP A 55 -7.16 -18.05 0.14
N VAL A 56 -8.30 -17.44 0.50
CA VAL A 56 -9.39 -18.10 1.26
C VAL A 56 -10.29 -18.96 0.37
N LEU A 57 -10.70 -18.45 -0.79
CA LEU A 57 -11.64 -19.13 -1.70
C LEU A 57 -10.92 -20.17 -2.58
N GLY A 58 -9.59 -20.08 -2.70
CA GLY A 58 -8.77 -21.03 -3.45
C GLY A 58 -9.16 -21.09 -4.92
N LEU A 59 -9.45 -22.30 -5.42
CA LEU A 59 -9.77 -22.53 -6.84
C LEU A 59 -11.02 -21.76 -7.31
N LEU A 60 -11.99 -21.54 -6.42
CA LEU A 60 -13.22 -20.84 -6.73
C LEU A 60 -12.97 -19.37 -7.13
N ALA A 61 -11.95 -18.73 -6.55
CA ALA A 61 -11.64 -17.34 -6.88
C ALA A 61 -11.17 -17.15 -8.33
N PHE A 62 -10.69 -18.20 -8.99
CA PHE A 62 -10.25 -18.14 -10.38
C PHE A 62 -11.41 -18.23 -11.39
N GLU A 63 -12.64 -18.52 -10.92
CA GLU A 63 -13.84 -18.47 -11.75
C GLU A 63 -14.35 -17.03 -11.97
N PHE A 64 -13.81 -16.07 -11.23
CA PHE A 64 -14.19 -14.66 -11.27
C PHE A 64 -13.03 -13.80 -11.74
N SER A 65 -13.33 -12.75 -12.51
CA SER A 65 -12.39 -11.63 -12.67
C SER A 65 -12.21 -10.89 -11.34
N GLU A 66 -11.13 -10.11 -11.21
CA GLU A 66 -10.87 -9.37 -9.96
C GLU A 66 -11.98 -8.37 -9.62
N SER A 67 -12.59 -7.75 -10.63
CA SER A 67 -13.74 -6.87 -10.43
C SER A 67 -14.97 -7.62 -9.94
N GLU A 68 -15.27 -8.79 -10.51
CA GLU A 68 -16.40 -9.62 -10.09
C GLU A 68 -16.19 -10.14 -8.68
N LEU A 69 -14.97 -10.59 -8.37
CA LEU A 69 -14.60 -11.05 -7.04
C LEU A 69 -14.75 -9.93 -6.00
N ASN A 70 -14.29 -8.71 -6.32
CA ASN A 70 -14.49 -7.56 -5.44
C ASN A 70 -15.97 -7.26 -5.19
N ASN A 71 -16.78 -7.26 -6.25
CA ASN A 71 -18.21 -6.99 -6.14
C ASN A 71 -18.91 -8.06 -5.29
N LEU A 72 -18.58 -9.33 -5.50
CA LEU A 72 -19.10 -10.44 -4.71
C LEU A 72 -18.78 -10.27 -3.22
N ILE A 73 -17.53 -9.90 -2.90
CA ILE A 73 -17.13 -9.65 -1.50
C ILE A 73 -17.96 -8.51 -0.91
N LEU A 74 -18.12 -7.41 -1.63
CA LEU A 74 -18.90 -6.26 -1.16
C LEU A 74 -20.38 -6.61 -0.92
N GLU A 75 -20.96 -7.41 -1.82
CA GLU A 75 -22.34 -7.87 -1.68
C GLU A 75 -22.51 -8.76 -0.44
N VAL A 76 -21.60 -9.71 -0.23
CA VAL A 76 -21.63 -10.60 0.93
C VAL A 76 -21.42 -9.83 2.23
N GLU A 77 -20.47 -8.89 2.27
CA GLU A 77 -20.25 -8.00 3.41
C GLU A 77 -21.53 -7.20 3.73
N SER A 78 -22.11 -6.54 2.72
CA SER A 78 -23.34 -5.75 2.90
C SER A 78 -24.52 -6.59 3.37
N LEU A 79 -24.67 -7.81 2.87
CA LEU A 79 -25.74 -8.71 3.26
C LEU A 79 -25.55 -9.18 4.70
N THR A 80 -24.33 -9.53 5.06
CA THR A 80 -23.98 -9.99 6.41
C THR A 80 -24.22 -8.89 7.44
N GLU A 81 -23.77 -7.66 7.17
CA GLU A 81 -24.03 -6.51 8.05
C GLU A 81 -25.53 -6.25 8.20
N SER A 82 -26.29 -6.29 7.09
CA SER A 82 -27.75 -6.09 7.14
C SER A 82 -28.46 -7.17 7.96
N TRP A 83 -28.02 -8.42 7.86
CA TRP A 83 -28.58 -9.52 8.64
C TRP A 83 -28.20 -9.44 10.11
N LEU A 84 -26.96 -9.03 10.40
CA LEU A 84 -26.52 -8.80 11.78
C LEU A 84 -27.31 -7.66 12.41
N ASP A 85 -27.47 -6.52 11.74
CA ASP A 85 -28.29 -5.41 12.21
C ASP A 85 -29.73 -5.84 12.52
N GLU A 86 -30.38 -6.58 11.63
CA GLU A 86 -31.74 -7.06 11.85
C GLU A 86 -31.82 -8.04 13.04
N PHE A 87 -30.88 -8.97 13.14
CA PHE A 87 -30.78 -9.89 14.27
C PHE A 87 -30.57 -9.15 15.60
N GLU A 88 -29.69 -8.15 15.61
CA GLU A 88 -29.44 -7.30 16.76
C GLU A 88 -30.68 -6.53 17.17
N ARG A 89 -31.38 -5.89 16.22
CA ARG A 89 -32.62 -5.16 16.50
C ARG A 89 -33.70 -6.07 17.08
N GLN A 90 -33.81 -7.32 16.62
CA GLN A 90 -34.74 -8.29 17.22
C GLN A 90 -34.34 -8.69 18.65
N THR A 91 -33.04 -8.73 18.94
CA THR A 91 -32.50 -9.15 20.24
C THR A 91 -32.44 -8.01 21.26
N PHE A 92 -32.22 -6.77 20.81
CA PHE A 92 -31.94 -5.60 21.61
C PHE A 92 -33.04 -4.53 21.53
N ASN A 93 -34.31 -4.99 21.50
CA ASN A 93 -35.50 -4.12 21.55
C ASN A 93 -35.52 -3.01 20.48
N GLY A 94 -35.10 -3.33 19.26
CA GLY A 94 -35.11 -2.43 18.10
C GLY A 94 -33.81 -1.67 17.88
N LEU A 95 -32.78 -1.87 18.72
CA LEU A 95 -31.48 -1.20 18.61
C LEU A 95 -30.39 -2.15 18.08
N THR A 96 -29.36 -1.62 17.43
CA THR A 96 -28.12 -2.37 17.17
C THR A 96 -27.19 -2.29 18.38
N LEU A 97 -26.20 -3.20 18.45
CA LEU A 97 -25.20 -3.19 19.51
C LEU A 97 -24.38 -1.88 19.48
N GLN A 98 -24.08 -1.38 18.28
CA GLN A 98 -23.40 -0.11 18.11
C GLN A 98 -24.21 1.06 18.68
N GLU A 99 -25.53 1.09 18.42
CA GLU A 99 -26.45 2.08 18.98
C GLU A 99 -26.49 1.98 20.51
N LEU A 100 -26.62 0.78 21.07
CA LEU A 100 -26.62 0.53 22.52
C LEU A 100 -25.33 1.00 23.21
N LEU A 101 -24.17 0.73 22.61
CA LEU A 101 -22.88 1.10 23.19
C LEU A 101 -22.67 2.62 23.16
N HIS A 102 -23.14 3.31 22.12
CA HIS A 102 -23.09 4.77 22.05
C HIS A 102 -24.09 5.44 23.01
N GLU A 103 -25.28 4.88 23.21
CA GLU A 103 -26.21 5.36 24.26
C GLU A 103 -25.63 5.19 25.67
N LYS A 104 -24.91 4.10 25.91
CA LYS A 104 -24.30 3.81 27.23
C LYS A 104 -23.00 4.60 27.49
N GLY A 105 -22.27 4.97 26.44
CA GLY A 105 -21.00 5.71 26.52
C GLY A 105 -21.13 7.24 26.58
N ALA A 106 -22.32 7.80 26.37
CA ALA A 106 -22.57 9.25 26.36
C ALA A 106 -22.78 9.89 27.75
N LYS A 107 -22.22 9.31 28.83
CA LYS A 107 -22.29 9.84 30.20
C LYS A 107 -20.95 10.32 30.73
#